data_AF-A0A2E7XCZ2-F1
#
_entry.id   AF-A0A2E7XCZ2-F1
#
_cell.length_a   1.000
_cell.length_b   1.000
_cell.length_c   1.000
_cell.angle_alpha   90.00
_cell.angle_beta   90.00
_cell.angle_gamma   90.00
#
_symmetry.space_group_name_H-M   'P 1'
#
loop_
_entity.id
_entity.type
_entity.pdbx_description
1 polymer ?
#
loop_
_entity_poly.entity_id
_entity_poly.type
_entity_poly.pdbx_seq_one_letter_code
_entity_poly.pdbx_strand_id
1 'polypeptide(L)'
;MNVQETQRWIHRVNTTAALVLLTTGVLHIVPDIRSAFFGGYDRLTADIHLWTGAIFISFPILATLLSSGSVLKNLYTRVFRDPLWHWRRFNLTCTIVICSTQACAGTMIWVDTLFPLPLTLLDVIFFVHHIGAWYIGLMFPVHLWMARRAIVRIVRGWVLAGQQ
;
A
#
# COMPACT_ATOMS: atom_id res chain seq x y z
N MET A 1 18.22 6.57 12.56
CA MET A 1 18.16 5.80 11.29
C MET A 1 18.60 6.70 10.15
N ASN A 2 19.38 6.19 9.21
CA ASN A 2 19.71 6.90 7.98
C ASN A 2 18.43 7.08 7.13
N VAL A 3 18.24 8.23 6.45
CA VAL A 3 17.10 8.49 5.55
C VAL A 3 16.88 7.34 4.55
N GLN A 4 17.95 6.79 4.00
CA GLN A 4 17.88 5.66 3.06
C GLN A 4 17.34 4.39 3.72
N GLU A 5 17.73 4.15 4.96
CA GLU A 5 17.28 3.01 5.75
C GLU A 5 15.80 3.16 6.11
N THR A 6 15.38 4.35 6.57
CA THR A 6 13.97 4.66 6.84
C THR A 6 13.11 4.46 5.59
N GLN A 7 13.57 4.92 4.43
CA GLN A 7 12.85 4.69 3.16
C GLN A 7 12.71 3.20 2.82
N ARG A 8 13.75 2.39 3.05
CA ARG A 8 13.70 0.94 2.83
C ARG A 8 12.67 0.29 3.76
N TRP A 9 12.63 0.71 5.03
CA TRP A 9 11.64 0.20 5.99
C TRP A 9 10.22 0.60 5.63
N ILE A 10 9.97 1.87 5.32
CA ILE A 10 8.66 2.34 4.83
C ILE A 10 8.22 1.50 3.64
N HIS A 11 9.10 1.33 2.64
CA HIS A 11 8.78 0.53 1.47
C HIS A 11 8.43 -0.92 1.85
N ARG A 12 9.28 -1.61 2.61
CA ARG A 12 9.06 -3.03 2.96
C ARG A 12 7.76 -3.24 3.74
N VAL A 13 7.52 -2.42 4.77
CA VAL A 13 6.33 -2.54 5.62
C VAL A 13 5.07 -2.21 4.82
N ASN A 14 5.04 -1.08 4.11
CA ASN A 14 3.87 -0.69 3.33
C ASN A 14 3.61 -1.64 2.14
N THR A 15 4.63 -2.18 1.48
CA THR A 15 4.44 -3.19 0.43
C THR A 15 3.84 -4.47 1.01
N THR A 16 4.33 -4.93 2.16
CA THR A 16 3.80 -6.13 2.83
C THR A 16 2.34 -5.91 3.26
N ALA A 17 2.07 -4.78 3.91
CA ALA A 17 0.72 -4.40 4.32
C ALA A 17 -0.22 -4.25 3.11
N ALA A 18 0.22 -3.67 1.99
CA ALA A 18 -0.57 -3.59 0.77
C ALA A 18 -0.93 -4.96 0.21
N LEU A 19 -0.01 -5.93 0.22
CA LEU A 19 -0.28 -7.30 -0.24
C LEU A 19 -1.31 -7.99 0.66
N VAL A 20 -1.20 -7.83 1.98
CA VAL A 20 -2.16 -8.38 2.94
C VAL A 20 -3.54 -7.72 2.77
N LEU A 21 -3.59 -6.39 2.61
CA LEU A 21 -4.82 -5.62 2.35
C LEU A 21 -5.49 -6.04 1.04
N LEU A 22 -4.74 -6.21 -0.04
CA LEU A 22 -5.29 -6.69 -1.31
C LEU A 22 -5.85 -8.11 -1.17
N THR A 23 -5.11 -8.99 -0.51
CA THR A 23 -5.53 -10.39 -0.30
C THR A 23 -6.81 -10.45 0.52
N THR A 24 -6.84 -9.79 1.68
CA THR A 24 -8.03 -9.74 2.55
C THR A 24 -9.19 -9.00 1.89
N GLY A 25 -8.92 -7.94 1.12
CA GLY A 25 -9.94 -7.22 0.32
C GLY A 25 -10.59 -8.12 -0.72
N VAL A 26 -9.81 -8.93 -1.45
CA VAL A 26 -10.34 -9.93 -2.39
C VAL A 26 -11.20 -10.97 -1.65
N LEU A 27 -10.81 -11.42 -0.47
CA LEU A 27 -11.61 -12.34 0.35
C LEU A 27 -12.91 -11.68 0.88
N HIS A 28 -12.97 -10.36 1.00
CA HIS A 28 -14.21 -9.65 1.28
C HIS A 28 -15.14 -9.59 0.06
N ILE A 29 -14.58 -9.41 -1.13
CA ILE A 29 -15.33 -9.28 -2.40
C ILE A 29 -15.80 -10.62 -2.94
N VAL A 30 -15.02 -11.69 -2.75
CA VAL A 30 -15.28 -13.02 -3.31
C VAL A 30 -15.57 -14.01 -2.17
N PRO A 31 -16.82 -14.08 -1.69
CA PRO A 31 -17.17 -14.90 -0.53
C PRO A 31 -16.96 -16.39 -0.76
N ASP A 32 -17.01 -16.88 -2.00
CA ASP A 32 -16.76 -18.28 -2.35
C ASP A 32 -15.30 -18.68 -2.14
N ILE A 33 -14.36 -17.78 -2.46
CA ILE A 33 -12.94 -18.01 -2.18
C ILE A 33 -12.73 -18.03 -0.67
N ARG A 34 -13.33 -17.07 0.04
CA ARG A 34 -13.23 -17.01 1.51
C ARG A 34 -13.82 -18.27 2.17
N SER A 35 -14.98 -18.74 1.74
CA SER A 35 -15.62 -19.93 2.30
C SER A 35 -14.81 -21.20 2.03
N ALA A 36 -14.14 -21.29 0.87
CA ALA A 36 -13.25 -22.41 0.56
C ALA A 36 -12.02 -22.49 1.49
N PHE A 37 -11.47 -21.34 1.94
CA PHE A 37 -10.32 -21.31 2.84
C PHE A 37 -10.68 -21.32 4.33
N PHE A 38 -11.77 -20.67 4.72
CA PHE A 38 -12.10 -20.39 6.12
C PHE A 38 -13.49 -20.89 6.57
N GLY A 39 -14.26 -21.51 5.68
CA GLY A 39 -15.54 -22.13 6.03
C GLY A 39 -16.71 -21.17 6.28
N GLY A 40 -16.59 -19.86 6.01
CA GLY A 40 -17.72 -18.93 6.16
C GLY A 40 -17.37 -17.44 6.30
N TYR A 41 -18.27 -16.68 6.92
CA TYR A 41 -18.06 -15.27 7.28
C TYR A 41 -17.06 -15.20 8.43
N ASP A 42 -15.82 -14.89 8.08
CA ASP A 42 -14.73 -14.90 9.04
C ASP A 42 -14.39 -13.50 9.55
N ARG A 43 -14.73 -13.26 10.82
CA ARG A 43 -14.38 -12.03 11.55
C ARG A 43 -12.86 -11.80 11.55
N LEU A 44 -12.07 -12.86 11.54
CA LEU A 44 -10.60 -12.76 11.51
C LEU A 44 -10.12 -12.08 10.22
N THR A 45 -10.71 -12.38 9.06
CA THR A 45 -10.35 -11.71 7.79
C THR A 45 -10.61 -10.19 7.87
N ALA A 46 -11.75 -9.79 8.45
CA ALA A 46 -12.09 -8.38 8.67
C ALA A 46 -11.12 -7.70 9.65
N ASP A 47 -10.80 -8.35 10.77
CA ASP A 47 -9.88 -7.82 11.77
C ASP A 47 -8.47 -7.67 11.19
N ILE A 48 -7.98 -8.67 10.44
CA ILE A 48 -6.68 -8.58 9.74
C ILE A 48 -6.68 -7.42 8.76
N HIS A 49 -7.74 -7.25 7.95
CA HIS A 49 -7.83 -6.15 6.99
C HIS A 49 -7.77 -4.79 7.71
N LEU A 50 -8.56 -4.62 8.76
CA LEU A 50 -8.64 -3.39 9.54
C LEU A 50 -7.28 -3.02 10.17
N TRP A 51 -6.68 -3.95 10.92
CA TRP A 51 -5.41 -3.68 11.61
C TRP A 51 -4.24 -3.51 10.65
N THR A 52 -4.24 -4.23 9.54
CA THR A 52 -3.25 -4.01 8.47
C THR A 52 -3.43 -2.63 7.84
N GLY A 53 -4.68 -2.16 7.67
CA GLY A 53 -4.99 -0.80 7.23
C GLY A 53 -4.44 0.25 8.18
N ALA A 54 -4.64 0.06 9.48
CA ALA A 54 -4.08 0.94 10.51
C ALA A 54 -2.54 1.00 10.45
N ILE A 55 -1.86 -0.14 10.27
CA ILE A 55 -0.40 -0.19 10.08
C ILE A 55 0.02 0.53 8.80
N PHE A 56 -0.67 0.29 7.69
CA PHE A 56 -0.36 0.87 6.38
C PHE A 56 -0.40 2.41 6.43
N ILE A 57 -1.33 2.98 7.18
CA ILE A 57 -1.48 4.44 7.35
C ILE A 57 -0.49 4.99 8.38
N SER A 58 -0.42 4.38 9.56
CA SER A 58 0.34 4.93 10.69
C SER A 58 1.86 4.79 10.52
N PHE A 59 2.35 3.69 9.94
CA PHE A 59 3.78 3.44 9.81
C PHE A 59 4.55 4.52 9.01
N PRO A 60 4.12 4.93 7.79
CA PRO A 60 4.82 5.99 7.06
C PRO A 60 4.75 7.35 7.76
N ILE A 61 3.66 7.64 8.49
CA ILE A 61 3.52 8.87 9.29
C ILE A 61 4.55 8.85 10.42
N LEU A 62 4.57 7.79 11.23
CA LEU A 62 5.52 7.62 12.34
C LEU A 62 6.97 7.66 11.85
N ALA A 63 7.29 6.92 10.79
CA ALA A 63 8.64 6.90 10.22
C ALA A 63 9.06 8.29 9.68
N THR A 64 8.12 9.06 9.13
CA THR A 64 8.39 10.44 8.68
C THR A 64 8.65 11.37 9.85
N LEU A 65 7.85 11.29 10.91
CA LEU A 65 8.02 12.06 12.15
C LEU A 65 9.37 11.76 12.81
N LEU A 66 9.73 10.47 12.95
CA LEU A 66 11.01 10.02 13.51
C LEU A 66 12.22 10.43 12.67
N SER A 67 12.01 10.72 11.37
CA SER A 67 13.07 11.18 10.46
C SER A 67 13.21 12.71 10.39
N SER A 68 12.52 13.45 11.25
CA SER A 68 12.45 14.93 11.24
C SER A 68 12.08 15.49 9.86
N GLY A 69 11.20 14.80 9.13
CA GLY A 69 10.73 15.21 7.80
C GLY A 69 11.75 15.07 6.66
N SER A 70 12.93 14.49 6.91
CA SER A 70 13.94 14.24 5.86
C SER A 70 13.43 13.32 4.74
N VAL A 71 12.61 12.32 5.09
CA VAL A 71 11.94 11.45 4.13
C VAL A 71 10.99 12.24 3.23
N LEU A 72 10.22 13.17 3.79
CA LEU A 72 9.28 14.01 3.04
C LEU A 72 10.02 14.95 2.06
N LYS A 73 11.13 15.56 2.49
CA LYS A 73 11.99 16.39 1.61
C LYS A 73 12.54 15.60 0.42
N ASN A 74 12.98 14.36 0.66
CA ASN A 74 13.45 13.47 -0.39
C ASN A 74 12.32 13.06 -1.33
N LEU A 75 11.14 12.72 -0.79
CA LEU A 75 9.96 12.40 -1.59
C LEU A 75 9.56 13.58 -2.50
N TYR A 76 9.50 14.79 -1.95
CA TYR A 76 9.23 16.01 -2.71
C TYR A 76 10.22 16.19 -3.86
N THR A 77 11.51 15.97 -3.62
CA THR A 77 12.55 16.08 -4.66
C THR A 77 12.34 15.03 -5.75
N ARG A 78 11.99 13.79 -5.40
CA ARG A 78 11.69 12.72 -6.37
C ARG A 78 10.45 13.00 -7.21
N VAL A 79 9.40 13.54 -6.60
CA VAL A 79 8.15 13.86 -7.32
C VAL A 79 8.33 15.06 -8.24
N PHE A 80 8.89 16.16 -7.73
CA PHE A 80 8.88 17.45 -8.44
C PHE A 80 10.19 17.79 -9.17
N ARG A 81 11.34 17.26 -8.74
CA ARG A 81 12.66 17.73 -9.20
C ARG A 81 13.55 16.69 -9.89
N ASP A 82 13.29 15.38 -9.81
CA ASP A 82 14.15 14.32 -10.38
C ASP A 82 14.20 14.27 -11.93
N PRO A 83 15.19 14.83 -12.63
CA PRO A 83 15.15 14.96 -14.10
C PRO A 83 15.10 13.61 -14.84
N LEU A 84 15.30 12.48 -14.14
CA LEU A 84 15.29 11.15 -14.72
C LEU A 84 13.86 10.61 -14.88
N TRP A 85 13.49 10.31 -16.13
CA TRP A 85 12.41 9.40 -16.53
C TRP A 85 11.00 9.74 -15.99
N HIS A 86 10.22 10.50 -16.77
CA HIS A 86 8.86 10.94 -16.45
C HIS A 86 7.93 9.83 -15.93
N TRP A 87 8.04 8.60 -16.43
CA TRP A 87 7.21 7.48 -15.98
C TRP A 87 7.42 7.05 -14.52
N ARG A 88 8.64 7.20 -13.97
CA ARG A 88 8.89 6.85 -12.56
C ARG A 88 8.23 7.84 -11.63
N ARG A 89 8.35 9.13 -11.95
CA ARG A 89 7.64 10.19 -11.25
C ARG A 89 6.13 10.01 -11.34
N PHE A 90 5.62 9.76 -12.55
CA PHE A 90 4.20 9.51 -12.77
C PHE A 90 3.70 8.35 -11.92
N ASN A 91 4.39 7.20 -11.96
CA ASN A 91 4.03 6.04 -11.12
C ASN A 91 4.07 6.36 -9.63
N LEU A 92 5.08 7.09 -9.15
CA LEU A 92 5.18 7.51 -7.76
C LEU A 92 4.03 8.43 -7.37
N THR A 93 3.70 9.44 -8.18
CA THR A 93 2.58 10.35 -7.94
C THR A 93 1.26 9.60 -7.90
N CYS A 94 0.98 8.75 -8.89
CA CYS A 94 -0.21 7.92 -8.92
C CYS A 94 -0.31 7.02 -7.68
N THR A 95 0.82 6.43 -7.26
CA THR A 95 0.87 5.60 -6.04
C THR A 95 0.54 6.40 -4.79
N ILE A 96 1.10 7.60 -4.63
CA ILE A 96 0.80 8.47 -3.48
C ILE A 96 -0.69 8.85 -3.47
N VAL A 97 -1.22 9.28 -4.62
CA VAL A 97 -2.61 9.69 -4.75
C VAL A 97 -3.54 8.53 -4.40
N ILE A 98 -3.36 7.37 -5.03
CA ILE A 98 -4.26 6.24 -4.80
C ILE A 98 -4.16 5.71 -3.37
N CYS A 99 -2.95 5.60 -2.80
CA CYS A 99 -2.79 5.17 -1.41
C CYS A 99 -3.45 6.15 -0.44
N SER A 100 -3.38 7.45 -0.70
CA SER A 100 -4.03 8.47 0.12
C SER A 100 -5.56 8.39 0.01
N THR A 101 -6.09 8.22 -1.21
CA THR A 101 -7.52 8.02 -1.43
C THR A 101 -8.02 6.76 -0.73
N GLN A 102 -7.29 5.65 -0.83
CA GLN A 102 -7.64 4.39 -0.19
C GLN A 102 -7.58 4.46 1.33
N ALA A 103 -6.54 5.11 1.89
CA ALA A 103 -6.42 5.36 3.32
C ALA A 103 -7.60 6.19 3.84
N CYS A 104 -7.97 7.25 3.12
CA CYS A 104 -9.12 8.08 3.47
C CYS A 104 -10.43 7.27 3.42
N ALA A 105 -10.69 6.58 2.31
CA ALA A 105 -11.91 5.80 2.14
C ALA A 105 -12.03 4.68 3.20
N GLY A 106 -10.95 3.92 3.44
CA GLY A 106 -10.93 2.88 4.47
C GLY A 106 -11.12 3.43 5.88
N THR A 107 -10.54 4.60 6.18
CA THR A 107 -10.75 5.26 7.47
C THR A 107 -12.20 5.72 7.63
N MET A 108 -12.83 6.26 6.57
CA MET A 108 -14.24 6.65 6.64
C MET A 108 -15.18 5.46 6.81
N ILE A 109 -14.92 4.33 6.13
CA ILE A 109 -15.66 3.07 6.35
C ILE A 109 -15.49 2.60 7.80
N TRP A 110 -14.28 2.73 8.36
CA TRP A 110 -14.07 2.38 9.76
C TRP A 110 -14.82 3.33 10.71
N VAL A 111 -14.79 4.64 10.44
CA VAL A 111 -15.50 5.66 11.24
C VAL A 111 -17.01 5.43 11.25
N ASP A 112 -17.60 4.92 10.17
CA ASP A 112 -19.02 4.55 10.09
C ASP A 112 -19.45 3.60 11.23
N THR A 113 -18.54 2.74 11.71
CA THR A 113 -18.81 1.83 12.85
C THR A 113 -18.97 2.56 14.19
N LEU A 114 -18.48 3.80 14.30
CA LEU A 114 -18.56 4.65 15.48
C LEU A 114 -19.60 5.76 15.31
N PHE A 115 -19.68 6.31 14.09
CA PHE A 115 -20.54 7.43 13.71
C PHE A 115 -21.18 7.12 12.35
N PRO A 116 -22.45 6.66 12.33
CA PRO A 116 -23.12 6.27 11.10
C PRO A 116 -23.13 7.40 10.07
N LEU A 117 -22.60 7.12 8.88
CA LEU A 117 -22.57 8.04 7.75
C LEU A 117 -23.88 7.96 6.96
N PRO A 118 -24.24 9.02 6.21
CA PRO A 118 -25.35 8.94 5.25
C PRO A 118 -25.12 7.81 4.24
N LEU A 119 -26.14 6.99 3.98
CA LEU A 119 -26.04 5.81 3.13
C LEU A 119 -25.44 6.11 1.74
N THR A 120 -25.87 7.21 1.11
CA THR A 120 -25.36 7.63 -0.20
C THR A 120 -23.87 7.96 -0.18
N LEU A 121 -23.36 8.53 0.93
CA LEU A 121 -21.94 8.79 1.11
C LEU A 121 -21.18 7.47 1.32
N LEU A 122 -21.72 6.56 2.12
CA LEU A 122 -21.13 5.25 2.38
C LEU A 122 -21.00 4.43 1.08
N ASP A 123 -22.01 4.43 0.22
CA ASP A 123 -21.98 3.76 -1.10
C ASP A 123 -20.86 4.31 -2.00
N VAL A 124 -20.71 5.64 -2.05
CA VAL A 124 -19.63 6.28 -2.82
C VAL A 124 -18.26 5.92 -2.25
N ILE A 125 -18.12 5.90 -0.92
CA ILE A 125 -16.86 5.53 -0.27
C ILE A 125 -16.52 4.08 -0.56
N PHE A 126 -17.48 3.14 -0.46
CA PHE A 126 -17.25 1.75 -0.81
C PHE A 126 -16.87 1.58 -2.28
N PHE A 127 -17.54 2.28 -3.18
CA PHE A 127 -17.20 2.27 -4.61
C PHE A 127 -15.77 2.75 -4.87
N VAL A 128 -15.38 3.89 -4.28
CA VAL A 128 -14.02 4.44 -4.40
C VAL A 128 -12.98 3.51 -3.78
N HIS A 129 -13.27 2.95 -2.60
CA HIS A 129 -12.39 2.01 -1.92
C HIS A 129 -12.16 0.76 -2.79
N HIS A 130 -13.24 0.17 -3.29
CA HIS A 130 -13.20 -1.03 -4.12
C HIS A 130 -12.47 -0.80 -5.46
N ILE A 131 -12.81 0.24 -6.21
CA ILE A 131 -12.13 0.53 -7.49
C ILE A 131 -10.65 0.81 -7.29
N GLY A 132 -10.29 1.58 -6.26
CA GLY A 132 -8.89 1.86 -6.02
C GLY A 132 -8.09 0.64 -5.58
N ALA A 133 -8.70 -0.32 -4.87
CA ALA A 133 -8.07 -1.61 -4.59
C ALA A 133 -7.72 -2.38 -5.88
N TRP A 134 -8.64 -2.44 -6.85
CA TRP A 134 -8.36 -3.03 -8.17
C TRP A 134 -7.25 -2.30 -8.92
N TYR A 135 -7.26 -0.97 -8.90
CA TYR A 135 -6.20 -0.16 -9.49
C TYR A 135 -4.84 -0.50 -8.87
N ILE A 136 -4.74 -0.59 -7.53
CA ILE A 136 -3.49 -0.99 -6.86
C ILE A 136 -3.08 -2.39 -7.27
N GLY A 137 -4.02 -3.34 -7.33
CA GLY A 137 -3.77 -4.71 -7.79
C GLY A 137 -3.17 -4.75 -9.20
N LEU A 138 -3.68 -3.96 -10.14
CA LEU A 138 -3.16 -3.86 -11.51
C LEU A 138 -1.82 -3.11 -11.60
N MET A 139 -1.61 -2.11 -10.75
CA MET A 139 -0.38 -1.32 -10.74
C MET A 139 0.79 -2.08 -10.12
N PHE A 140 0.54 -3.11 -9.31
CA PHE A 140 1.59 -3.90 -8.67
C PHE A 140 2.48 -4.64 -9.70
N PRO A 141 1.93 -5.40 -10.68
CA PRO A 141 2.71 -5.96 -11.80
C PRO A 141 3.46 -4.90 -12.60
N VAL A 142 2.83 -3.75 -12.88
CA VAL A 142 3.46 -2.65 -13.64
C VAL A 142 4.66 -2.10 -12.88
N HIS A 143 4.53 -1.90 -11.57
CA HIS A 143 5.62 -1.46 -10.69
C HIS A 143 6.77 -2.46 -10.68
N LEU A 144 6.49 -3.76 -10.52
CA LEU A 144 7.49 -4.83 -10.55
C LEU A 144 8.20 -4.88 -11.91
N TRP A 145 7.47 -4.75 -13.01
CA TRP A 145 8.04 -4.70 -14.35
C TRP A 145 8.99 -3.51 -14.52
N MET A 146 8.63 -2.32 -14.04
CA MET A 146 9.53 -1.15 -14.05
C MET A 146 10.76 -1.36 -13.15
N ALA A 147 10.60 -2.07 -12.03
CA ALA A 147 11.67 -2.38 -11.09
C ALA A 147 12.57 -3.56 -11.53
N ARG A 148 12.21 -4.31 -12.58
CA ARG A 148 12.88 -5.57 -12.99
C ARG A 148 14.40 -5.49 -13.05
N ARG A 149 14.97 -4.41 -13.61
CA ARG A 149 16.43 -4.24 -13.73
C ARG A 149 17.11 -4.04 -12.36
N ALA A 150 16.42 -3.42 -11.40
CA ALA A 150 16.91 -3.29 -10.03
C ALA A 150 16.83 -4.64 -9.31
N ILE A 151 15.71 -5.36 -9.47
CA ILE A 151 15.51 -6.71 -8.90
C ILE A 151 16.60 -7.66 -9.38
N VAL A 152 16.83 -7.74 -10.70
CA VAL A 152 17.87 -8.61 -11.28
C VAL A 152 19.26 -8.30 -10.72
N ARG A 153 19.60 -7.01 -10.53
CA ARG A 153 20.89 -6.63 -9.92
C ARG A 153 21.02 -7.11 -8.48
N ILE A 154 19.97 -6.99 -7.68
CA ILE A 154 19.97 -7.44 -6.28
C ILE A 154 20.12 -8.97 -6.22
N VAL A 155 19.31 -9.70 -7.00
CA VAL A 155 19.33 -11.17 -7.03
C VAL A 155 20.70 -11.70 -7.47
N ARG A 156 21.30 -11.11 -8.52
CA ARG A 156 22.66 -11.45 -8.95
C ARG A 156 23.70 -11.22 -7.85
N GLY A 157 23.56 -10.13 -7.09
CA GLY A 157 24.44 -9.84 -5.96
C GLY A 157 24.39 -10.93 -4.88
N TRP A 158 23.21 -11.49 -4.59
CA TRP A 158 23.07 -12.59 -3.62
C TRP A 158 23.73 -13.88 -4.10
N VAL A 159 23.56 -14.22 -5.38
CA VAL A 159 24.19 -15.41 -5.97
C VAL A 159 25.71 -15.32 -5.86
N LEU A 160 26.29 -14.15 -6.15
CA LEU A 160 27.74 -13.95 -6.07
C LEU A 160 28.27 -13.95 -4.62
N ALA A 161 27.50 -13.44 -3.66
CA ALA A 161 27.88 -13.43 -2.26
C ALA A 161 27.84 -14.83 -1.62
N GLY A 162 26.95 -15.72 -2.08
CA GLY A 162 26.88 -17.10 -1.62
C GLY A 162 27.95 -18.04 -2.21
N GLN A 163 28.80 -17.54 -3.11
CA GLN A 163 29.91 -18.27 -3.72
C GLN A 163 31.27 -17.97 -3.06
N GLN A 164 31.29 -17.10 -2.03
CA GLN A 164 32.46 -16.74 -1.23
C GLN A 164 32.39 -17.44 0.12
#